data_AF-A0A2G2IZT9-F1
#
_entry.id   AF-A0A2G2IZT9-F1
#
_cell.length_a   1.000
_cell.length_b   1.000
_cell.length_c   1.000
_cell.angle_alpha   90.00
_cell.angle_beta   90.00
_cell.angle_gamma   90.00
#
_symmetry.space_group_name_H-M   'P 1'
#
loop_
_entity.id
_entity.type
_entity.pdbx_description
1 polymer ?
#
loop_
_entity_poly.entity_id
_entity_poly.type
_entity_poly.pdbx_seq_one_letter_code
_entity_poly.pdbx_strand_id
1 'polypeptide(L)'
;MDRDLYQIPFRIDRLPKWGCPSCEAGVLQLKDGSFAHDMSASSKRNQNHPEWGPEWMSYVYSCFLVCSEESCEEIVASCGKGAMESYMETDPDRFPCQRWAAHFTPSYFQPALKMFALPSELPENIKAEIYKSFSLFFCDTASALDHIGNALEHVLNHLKVKKTALNKDKKRRPLSLPARIGVIPKKHAHLKPYLKAIKWCNAARSNIISDDVLDTYAIMETVLCEVFEQEPTPAKKVVRLRSA
;
A
#
# COMPACT_ATOMS: atom_id res chain seq x y z
N MET A 1 3.67 10.12 2.79
CA MET A 1 4.04 8.69 2.88
C MET A 1 5.53 8.46 2.60
N ASP A 2 6.21 7.60 3.37
CA ASP A 2 7.55 7.06 3.06
C ASP A 2 7.38 5.71 2.32
N ARG A 3 7.82 5.64 1.06
CA ARG A 3 7.51 4.53 0.15
C ARG A 3 8.40 3.31 0.40
N ASP A 4 9.63 3.55 0.83
CA ASP A 4 10.67 2.53 0.93
C ASP A 4 10.31 1.51 2.03
N LEU A 5 9.50 1.92 3.02
CA LEU A 5 8.99 1.05 4.08
C LEU A 5 8.06 -0.07 3.58
N TYR A 6 7.44 0.13 2.42
CA TYR A 6 6.50 -0.81 1.82
C TYR A 6 7.10 -1.57 0.64
N GLN A 7 8.37 -1.28 0.31
CA GLN A 7 9.15 -2.02 -0.66
C GLN A 7 9.81 -3.23 0.02
N ILE A 8 9.12 -4.36 -0.16
CA ILE A 8 9.50 -5.72 0.24
C ILE A 8 10.64 -6.26 -0.65
N PRO A 9 11.49 -7.18 -0.16
CA PRO A 9 11.39 -7.97 1.08
C PRO A 9 12.22 -7.42 2.27
N PHE A 10 12.09 -8.03 3.46
CA PHE A 10 12.86 -7.70 4.67
C PHE A 10 13.65 -8.88 5.24
N ARG A 11 14.67 -8.60 6.06
CA ARG A 11 15.38 -9.60 6.88
C ARG A 11 14.99 -9.46 8.34
N ILE A 12 15.03 -10.55 9.10
CA ILE A 12 14.65 -10.54 10.53
C ILE A 12 15.50 -9.57 11.37
N ASP A 13 16.77 -9.40 11.04
CA ASP A 13 17.72 -8.48 11.67
C ASP A 13 17.57 -7.03 11.16
N ARG A 14 16.73 -6.80 10.15
CA ARG A 14 16.49 -5.50 9.53
C ARG A 14 15.02 -5.36 9.15
N LEU A 15 14.17 -5.25 10.16
CA LEU A 15 12.75 -4.99 9.98
C LEU A 15 12.52 -3.55 9.47
N PRO A 16 11.63 -3.33 8.48
CA PRO A 16 11.22 -1.98 8.11
C PRO A 16 10.52 -1.30 9.27
N LYS A 17 10.68 0.02 9.38
CA LYS A 17 10.06 0.83 10.43
C LYS A 17 8.59 1.12 10.12
N TRP A 18 7.76 0.09 10.07
CA TRP A 18 6.33 0.25 9.83
C TRP A 18 5.68 1.05 10.97
N GLY A 19 4.87 2.05 10.63
CA GLY A 19 4.13 2.83 11.62
C GLY A 19 3.04 1.99 12.28
N CYS A 20 2.80 2.24 13.56
CA CYS A 20 1.72 1.59 14.30
C CYS A 20 0.35 2.01 13.73
N PRO A 21 -0.53 1.07 13.34
CA PRO A 21 -1.83 1.41 12.78
C PRO A 21 -2.79 2.02 13.82
N SER A 22 -2.52 1.89 15.11
CA SER A 22 -3.41 2.40 16.16
C SER A 22 -3.05 3.82 16.60
N CYS A 23 -1.79 4.07 16.98
CA CYS A 23 -1.37 5.40 17.45
C CYS A 23 -0.68 6.27 16.39
N GLU A 24 -0.21 5.70 15.27
CA GLU A 24 0.55 6.39 14.21
C GLU A 24 1.87 7.08 14.66
N ALA A 25 2.16 7.11 15.96
CA ALA A 25 3.36 7.70 16.56
C ALA A 25 4.51 6.68 16.72
N GLY A 26 4.19 5.48 17.19
CA GLY A 26 5.18 4.41 17.41
C GLY A 26 5.49 3.63 16.13
N VAL A 27 6.60 2.89 16.15
CA VAL A 27 6.98 1.95 15.10
C VAL A 27 6.74 0.51 15.56
N LEU A 28 6.43 -0.38 14.63
CA LEU A 28 6.26 -1.79 14.89
C LEU A 28 7.64 -2.48 15.01
N GLN A 29 7.79 -3.27 16.05
CA GLN A 29 8.98 -4.07 16.32
C GLN A 29 8.59 -5.54 16.40
N LEU A 30 9.51 -6.45 16.07
CA LEU A 30 9.25 -7.88 16.20
C LEU A 30 9.07 -8.23 17.68
N LYS A 31 7.96 -8.87 18.02
CA LYS A 31 7.76 -9.36 19.38
C LYS A 31 8.68 -10.56 19.63
N ASP A 32 9.42 -10.51 20.73
CA ASP A 32 10.38 -11.56 21.11
C ASP A 32 9.73 -12.95 21.08
N GLY A 33 10.44 -13.90 20.44
CA GLY A 33 10.02 -15.29 20.33
C GLY A 33 8.78 -15.54 19.43
N SER A 34 8.21 -14.52 18.80
CA SER A 34 6.99 -14.68 18.00
C SER A 34 7.23 -15.10 16.54
N PHE A 35 8.45 -14.90 16.02
CA PHE A 35 8.74 -15.20 14.62
C PHE A 35 8.90 -16.71 14.40
N ALA A 36 8.07 -17.25 13.52
CA ALA A 36 8.14 -18.63 13.08
C ALA A 36 8.17 -18.69 11.56
N HIS A 37 8.99 -19.58 11.00
CA HIS A 37 8.97 -19.91 9.59
C HIS A 37 9.29 -21.39 9.37
N ASP A 38 8.79 -21.96 8.27
CA ASP A 38 9.12 -23.32 7.83
C ASP A 38 9.15 -23.35 6.30
N MET A 39 9.92 -24.29 5.76
CA MET A 39 10.01 -24.52 4.32
C MET A 39 8.70 -25.05 3.76
N SER A 40 8.35 -24.60 2.57
CA SER A 40 7.23 -25.14 1.81
C SER A 40 7.46 -26.62 1.47
N ALA A 41 6.36 -27.37 1.29
CA ALA A 41 6.43 -28.77 0.91
C ALA A 41 7.16 -28.98 -0.43
N SER A 42 6.98 -28.07 -1.39
CA SER A 42 7.71 -28.11 -2.67
C SER A 42 9.21 -27.94 -2.46
N SER A 43 9.61 -27.00 -1.60
CA SER A 43 11.03 -26.80 -1.29
C SER A 43 11.64 -28.04 -0.62
N LYS A 44 10.96 -28.61 0.38
CA LYS A 44 11.39 -29.85 1.06
C LYS A 44 11.59 -31.02 0.08
N ARG A 45 10.71 -31.19 -0.91
CA ARG A 45 10.81 -32.29 -1.89
C ARG A 45 12.02 -32.15 -2.83
N ASN A 46 12.39 -30.92 -3.18
CA ASN A 46 13.43 -30.66 -4.17
C ASN A 46 14.86 -30.67 -3.57
N GLN A 47 15.00 -30.80 -2.24
CA GLN A 47 16.32 -30.78 -1.58
C GLN A 47 17.27 -31.88 -2.03
N ASN A 48 16.74 -33.00 -2.51
CA ASN A 48 17.56 -34.12 -3.01
C ASN A 48 17.89 -34.01 -4.50
N HIS A 49 17.50 -32.92 -5.17
CA HIS A 49 17.80 -32.73 -6.58
C HIS A 49 19.31 -32.46 -6.77
N PRO A 50 19.99 -33.06 -7.77
CA PRO A 50 21.43 -32.88 -7.97
C PRO A 50 21.86 -31.42 -8.20
N GLU A 51 20.97 -30.60 -8.75
CA GLU A 51 21.19 -29.17 -8.99
C GLU A 51 20.58 -28.27 -7.91
N TRP A 52 20.18 -28.84 -6.77
CA TRP A 52 19.58 -28.06 -5.69
C TRP A 52 20.57 -27.03 -5.14
N GLY A 53 20.11 -25.79 -5.04
CA GLY A 53 20.83 -24.69 -4.40
C GLY A 53 19.95 -23.93 -3.41
N PRO A 54 20.54 -23.08 -2.54
CA PRO A 54 19.80 -22.29 -1.56
C PRO A 54 18.68 -21.43 -2.18
N GLU A 55 18.82 -20.96 -3.42
CA GLU A 55 17.82 -20.19 -4.16
C GLU A 55 16.51 -20.95 -4.43
N TRP A 56 16.50 -22.28 -4.28
CA TRP A 56 15.30 -23.13 -4.37
C TRP A 56 14.53 -23.19 -3.05
N MET A 57 15.05 -22.56 -1.99
CA MET A 57 14.42 -22.50 -0.69
C MET A 57 13.29 -21.47 -0.68
N SER A 58 12.08 -21.95 -0.40
CA SER A 58 10.92 -21.10 -0.15
C SER A 58 10.29 -21.42 1.20
N TYR A 59 9.89 -20.38 1.90
CA TYR A 59 9.34 -20.43 3.25
C TYR A 59 7.93 -19.86 3.30
N VAL A 60 7.20 -20.27 4.33
CA VAL A 60 6.06 -19.53 4.87
C VAL A 60 6.46 -19.01 6.25
N TYR A 61 6.02 -17.81 6.61
CA TYR A 61 6.30 -17.24 7.92
C TYR A 61 5.06 -16.63 8.57
N SER A 62 5.13 -16.50 9.90
CA SER A 62 4.19 -15.75 10.72
C SER A 62 4.92 -15.12 11.90
N CYS A 63 4.49 -13.93 12.32
CA CYS A 63 4.99 -13.29 13.53
C CYS A 63 3.95 -12.36 14.17
N PHE A 64 4.26 -11.93 15.39
CA PHE A 64 3.62 -10.78 16.00
C PHE A 64 4.58 -9.61 16.04
N LEU A 65 4.05 -8.42 15.77
CA LEU A 65 4.71 -7.15 15.93
C LEU A 65 4.08 -6.42 17.11
N VAL A 66 4.87 -5.63 17.82
CA VAL A 66 4.42 -4.80 18.95
C VAL A 66 4.80 -3.35 18.69
N CYS A 67 3.91 -2.43 19.03
CA CYS A 67 4.20 -1.01 18.98
C CYS A 67 5.30 -0.64 19.99
N SER A 68 6.28 0.15 19.54
CA SER A 68 7.36 0.66 20.39
C SER A 68 6.92 1.73 21.39
N GLU A 69 5.70 2.23 21.27
CA GLU A 69 5.15 3.25 22.17
C GLU A 69 4.51 2.55 23.38
N GLU A 70 5.09 2.75 24.57
CA GLU A 70 4.72 2.07 25.83
C GLU A 70 3.26 2.33 26.22
N SER A 71 2.70 3.49 25.83
CA SER A 71 1.30 3.81 26.10
C SER A 71 0.31 3.11 25.16
N CYS A 72 0.79 2.56 24.03
CA CYS A 72 -0.03 1.98 22.98
C CYS A 72 0.00 0.45 23.01
N GLU A 73 1.21 -0.15 23.01
CA GLU A 73 1.45 -1.61 23.01
C GLU A 73 0.64 -2.44 22.00
N GLU A 74 0.12 -1.81 20.93
CA GLU A 74 -0.70 -2.48 19.93
C GLU A 74 0.04 -3.68 19.32
N ILE A 75 -0.71 -4.78 19.11
CA ILE A 75 -0.18 -6.01 18.55
C ILE A 75 -0.68 -6.18 17.12
N VAL A 76 0.26 -6.34 16.19
CA VAL A 76 -0.03 -6.59 14.78
C VAL A 76 0.47 -7.97 14.38
N ALA A 77 -0.43 -8.86 13.97
CA ALA A 77 -0.05 -10.12 13.34
C ALA A 77 0.40 -9.87 11.90
N SER A 78 1.47 -10.54 11.47
CA SER A 78 1.94 -10.53 10.08
C SER A 78 2.25 -11.95 9.60
N CYS A 79 1.95 -12.23 8.34
CA CYS A 79 2.32 -13.48 7.69
C CYS A 79 2.64 -13.28 6.21
N GLY A 80 3.35 -14.24 5.64
CA GLY A 80 3.70 -14.19 4.23
C GLY A 80 4.67 -15.28 3.81
N LYS A 81 5.48 -14.96 2.79
CA LYS A 81 6.41 -15.87 2.15
C LYS A 81 7.84 -15.50 2.50
N GLY A 82 8.76 -16.44 2.37
CA GLY A 82 10.19 -16.14 2.39
C GLY A 82 10.93 -16.86 1.28
N ALA A 83 12.09 -16.34 0.93
CA ALA A 83 13.02 -16.92 -0.04
C ALA A 83 14.45 -16.73 0.46
N MET A 84 15.36 -17.57 -0.01
CA MET A 84 16.79 -17.34 0.21
C MET A 84 17.34 -16.50 -0.94
N GLU A 85 18.01 -15.40 -0.61
CA GLU A 85 18.66 -14.55 -1.61
C GLU A 85 20.15 -14.46 -1.33
N SER A 86 20.94 -14.44 -2.39
CA SER A 86 22.38 -14.27 -2.27
C SER A 86 22.77 -12.81 -2.29
N TYR A 87 23.75 -12.43 -1.46
CA TYR A 87 24.36 -11.12 -1.48
C TYR A 87 25.89 -11.24 -1.44
N MET A 88 26.57 -10.22 -1.96
CA MET A 88 28.02 -10.13 -1.87
C MET A 88 28.39 -9.42 -0.58
N GLU A 89 29.11 -10.11 0.29
CA GLU A 89 29.71 -9.51 1.48
C GLU A 89 31.10 -9.00 1.11
N THR A 90 31.28 -7.68 1.18
CA THR A 90 32.56 -7.01 0.95
C THR A 90 33.17 -6.63 2.29
N ASP A 91 34.24 -7.31 2.66
CA ASP A 91 35.09 -6.97 3.79
C ASP A 91 36.32 -6.24 3.24
N PRO A 92 36.72 -5.06 3.78
CA PRO A 92 37.88 -4.32 3.30
C PRO A 92 39.18 -5.14 3.19
N ASP A 93 39.33 -6.17 4.03
CA ASP A 93 40.55 -6.98 4.12
C ASP A 93 40.43 -8.35 3.44
N ARG A 94 39.31 -8.65 2.78
CA ARG A 94 39.06 -9.97 2.16
C ARG A 94 38.46 -9.84 0.77
N PHE A 95 38.64 -10.88 -0.03
CA PHE A 95 37.93 -11.00 -1.30
C PHE A 95 36.41 -11.08 -1.05
N PRO A 96 35.60 -10.41 -1.89
CA PRO A 96 34.14 -10.49 -1.79
C PRO A 96 33.67 -11.94 -1.81
N CYS A 97 32.81 -12.31 -0.86
CA CYS A 97 32.27 -13.66 -0.78
C CYS A 97 30.75 -13.66 -0.92
N GLN A 98 30.22 -14.62 -1.66
CA GLN A 98 28.78 -14.80 -1.79
C GLN A 98 28.23 -15.41 -0.49
N ARG A 99 27.24 -14.75 0.09
CA ARG A 99 26.50 -15.19 1.27
C ARG A 99 25.03 -15.34 0.91
N TRP A 100 24.32 -16.07 1.75
CA TRP A 100 22.89 -16.31 1.59
C TRP A 100 22.15 -15.84 2.85
N ALA A 101 21.04 -15.15 2.67
CA ALA A 101 20.15 -14.75 3.76
C ALA A 101 18.69 -14.97 3.39
N ALA A 102 17.91 -15.39 4.39
CA ALA A 102 16.47 -15.49 4.25
C ALA A 102 15.86 -14.08 4.25
N HIS A 103 15.06 -13.81 3.22
CA HIS A 103 14.27 -12.60 3.07
C HIS A 103 12.79 -12.96 3.11
N PHE A 104 11.98 -12.10 3.72
CA PHE A 104 10.57 -12.33 3.97
C PHE A 104 9.74 -11.22 3.34
N THR A 105 8.65 -11.62 2.71
CA THR A 105 7.69 -10.76 2.03
C THR A 105 6.34 -10.91 2.73
N PRO A 106 5.89 -9.89 3.50
CA PRO A 106 4.54 -9.83 4.02
C PRO A 106 3.50 -9.98 2.92
N SER A 107 2.46 -10.73 3.24
CA SER A 107 1.25 -10.85 2.44
C SER A 107 0.04 -10.29 3.18
N TYR A 108 0.09 -10.19 4.51
CA TYR A 108 -1.04 -9.71 5.30
C TYR A 108 -0.60 -9.15 6.66
N PHE A 109 -1.38 -8.18 7.15
CA PHE A 109 -1.24 -7.58 8.48
C PHE A 109 -2.62 -7.47 9.14
N GLN A 110 -2.70 -7.77 10.43
CA GLN A 110 -3.91 -7.63 11.23
C GLN A 110 -3.58 -7.04 12.61
N PRO A 111 -4.02 -5.80 12.92
CA PRO A 111 -4.71 -4.85 12.03
C PRO A 111 -3.85 -4.43 10.82
N ALA A 112 -4.51 -4.00 9.75
CA ALA A 112 -3.83 -3.55 8.53
C ALA A 112 -2.98 -2.30 8.79
N LEU A 113 -1.81 -2.22 8.15
CA LEU A 113 -0.96 -1.02 8.21
C LEU A 113 -1.66 0.19 7.58
N LYS A 114 -1.49 1.36 8.19
CA LYS A 114 -1.94 2.62 7.59
C LYS A 114 -0.84 3.17 6.68
N MET A 115 -1.13 3.28 5.39
CA MET A 115 -0.13 3.74 4.40
C MET A 115 0.09 5.25 4.47
N PHE A 116 -0.97 5.99 4.83
CA PHE A 116 -0.95 7.43 5.06
C PHE A 116 -1.97 7.82 6.14
N ALA A 117 -1.80 9.00 6.73
CA ALA A 117 -2.70 9.54 7.74
C ALA A 117 -3.99 10.07 7.10
N LEU A 118 -5.13 9.82 7.73
CA LEU A 118 -6.42 10.32 7.25
C LEU A 118 -6.80 11.62 7.96
N PRO A 119 -7.42 12.58 7.26
CA PRO A 119 -8.01 13.75 7.90
C PRO A 119 -8.99 13.36 9.00
N SER A 120 -9.05 14.14 10.08
CA SER A 120 -9.87 13.87 11.26
C SER A 120 -11.38 13.83 10.97
N GLU A 121 -11.86 14.70 10.08
CA GLU A 121 -13.29 14.83 9.73
C GLU A 121 -13.65 14.12 8.41
N LEU A 122 -13.14 12.90 8.20
CA LEU A 122 -13.44 12.12 7.01
C LEU A 122 -14.75 11.32 7.16
N PRO A 123 -15.70 11.40 6.20
CA PRO A 123 -16.89 10.55 6.19
C PRO A 123 -16.57 9.05 6.24
N GLU A 124 -17.34 8.30 7.03
CA GLU A 124 -17.06 6.88 7.30
C GLU A 124 -17.04 6.01 6.04
N ASN A 125 -17.85 6.32 5.03
CA ASN A 125 -17.84 5.58 3.76
C ASN A 125 -16.54 5.75 2.97
N ILE A 126 -15.88 6.90 3.06
CA ILE A 126 -14.57 7.12 2.41
C ILE A 126 -13.49 6.39 3.22
N LYS A 127 -13.53 6.53 4.55
CA LYS A 127 -12.59 5.89 5.49
C LYS A 127 -12.60 4.36 5.36
N ALA A 128 -13.79 3.75 5.31
CA ALA A 128 -13.96 2.31 5.17
C ALA A 128 -13.34 1.76 3.88
N GLU A 129 -13.54 2.43 2.74
CA GLU A 129 -12.94 2.02 1.46
C GLU A 129 -11.41 2.14 1.49
N ILE A 130 -10.87 3.21 2.08
CA ILE A 130 -9.41 3.38 2.19
C ILE A 130 -8.78 2.32 3.10
N TYR A 131 -9.36 2.06 4.28
CA TYR A 131 -8.86 1.00 5.15
C TYR A 131 -9.01 -0.39 4.54
N LYS A 132 -10.08 -0.62 3.79
CA LYS A 132 -10.22 -1.87 3.03
C LYS A 132 -9.12 -2.01 2.00
N SER A 133 -8.79 -0.93 1.29
CA SER A 133 -7.65 -0.89 0.37
C SER A 133 -6.33 -1.22 1.08
N PHE A 134 -6.04 -0.60 2.22
CA PHE A 134 -4.83 -0.88 3.00
C PHE A 134 -4.71 -2.35 3.40
N SER A 135 -5.82 -2.99 3.78
CA SER A 135 -5.83 -4.41 4.16
C SER A 135 -5.51 -5.35 3.00
N LEU A 136 -5.67 -4.89 1.75
CA LEU A 136 -5.47 -5.68 0.54
C LEU A 136 -4.13 -5.42 -0.14
N PHE A 137 -3.45 -4.31 0.18
CA PHE A 137 -2.24 -3.85 -0.51
C PHE A 137 -1.19 -4.96 -0.71
N PHE A 138 -0.92 -5.78 0.31
CA PHE A 138 0.13 -6.81 0.26
C PHE A 138 -0.28 -8.12 -0.41
N CYS A 139 -1.59 -8.39 -0.59
CA CYS A 139 -2.08 -9.66 -1.13
C CYS A 139 -2.81 -9.52 -2.47
N ASP A 140 -3.41 -8.36 -2.75
CA ASP A 140 -4.18 -8.09 -3.95
C ASP A 140 -4.15 -6.59 -4.28
N THR A 141 -3.13 -6.19 -5.04
CA THR A 141 -2.92 -4.80 -5.48
C THR A 141 -4.07 -4.29 -6.35
N ALA A 142 -4.67 -5.15 -7.17
CA ALA A 142 -5.77 -4.78 -8.05
C ALA A 142 -7.04 -4.45 -7.24
N SER A 143 -7.39 -5.31 -6.28
CA SER A 143 -8.53 -5.04 -5.39
C SER A 143 -8.25 -3.84 -4.47
N ALA A 144 -7.01 -3.68 -3.98
CA ALA A 144 -6.63 -2.48 -3.23
C ALA A 144 -6.89 -1.21 -4.04
N LEU A 145 -6.51 -1.21 -5.32
CA LEU A 145 -6.72 -0.06 -6.20
C LEU A 145 -8.20 0.22 -6.46
N ASP A 146 -9.01 -0.81 -6.74
CA ASP A 146 -10.47 -0.70 -6.95
C ASP A 146 -11.15 -0.02 -5.75
N HIS A 147 -10.76 -0.36 -4.51
CA HIS A 147 -11.26 0.29 -3.30
C HIS A 147 -10.89 1.79 -3.21
N ILE A 148 -9.72 2.21 -3.71
CA ILE A 148 -9.41 3.64 -3.83
C ILE A 148 -10.24 4.32 -4.92
N GLY A 149 -10.57 3.61 -5.99
CA GLY A 149 -11.54 4.08 -6.99
C GLY A 149 -12.93 4.32 -6.38
N ASN A 150 -13.40 3.43 -5.51
CA ASN A 150 -14.65 3.60 -4.77
C ASN A 150 -14.57 4.78 -3.79
N ALA A 151 -13.46 4.92 -3.06
CA ALA A 151 -13.24 6.08 -2.20
C ALA A 151 -13.33 7.39 -2.99
N LEU A 152 -12.75 7.46 -4.20
CA LEU A 152 -12.88 8.60 -5.11
C LEU A 152 -14.34 8.89 -5.49
N GLU A 153 -15.14 7.86 -5.78
CA GLU A 153 -16.58 8.01 -6.05
C GLU A 153 -17.32 8.65 -4.86
N HIS A 154 -16.97 8.25 -3.63
CA HIS A 154 -17.50 8.82 -2.40
C HIS A 154 -17.07 10.27 -2.18
N VAL A 155 -15.81 10.61 -2.48
CA VAL A 155 -15.32 12.02 -2.47
C VAL A 155 -16.15 12.87 -3.43
N LEU A 156 -16.40 12.40 -4.66
CA LEU A 156 -17.24 13.14 -5.61
C LEU A 156 -18.69 13.29 -5.14
N ASN A 157 -19.22 12.30 -4.40
CA ASN A 157 -20.54 12.40 -3.77
C ASN A 157 -20.54 13.47 -2.68
N HIS A 158 -19.50 13.53 -1.85
CA HIS A 158 -19.34 14.55 -0.81
C HIS A 158 -19.29 15.96 -1.41
N LEU A 159 -18.58 16.14 -2.52
CA LEU A 159 -18.54 17.37 -3.30
C LEU A 159 -19.85 17.69 -4.06
N LYS A 160 -20.91 16.91 -3.85
CA LYS A 160 -22.24 17.05 -4.46
C LYS A 160 -22.20 17.04 -6.00
N VAL A 161 -21.24 16.32 -6.58
CA VAL A 161 -21.11 16.18 -8.03
C VAL A 161 -22.25 15.31 -8.55
N LYS A 162 -23.02 15.84 -9.51
CA LYS A 162 -24.19 15.17 -10.09
C LYS A 162 -23.83 13.76 -10.58
N LYS A 163 -24.69 12.79 -10.27
CA LYS A 163 -24.58 11.40 -10.76
C LYS A 163 -25.24 11.19 -12.13
N THR A 164 -26.12 12.10 -12.54
CA THR A 164 -26.88 11.98 -13.79
C THR A 164 -26.94 13.32 -14.51
N ALA A 165 -27.03 13.28 -15.84
CA ALA A 165 -27.33 14.43 -16.68
C ALA A 165 -28.46 14.09 -17.67
N LEU A 166 -29.11 15.12 -18.20
CA LEU A 166 -30.03 14.97 -19.32
C LEU A 166 -29.23 14.77 -20.60
N ASN A 167 -29.59 13.76 -21.39
CA ASN A 167 -29.07 13.62 -22.74
C ASN A 167 -29.83 14.56 -23.71
N LYS A 168 -29.44 14.55 -24.99
CA LYS A 168 -30.09 15.36 -26.05
C LYS A 168 -31.60 15.11 -26.15
N ASP A 169 -32.07 13.91 -25.78
CA ASP A 169 -33.49 13.51 -25.80
C ASP A 169 -34.24 13.84 -24.50
N LYS A 170 -33.66 14.68 -23.62
CA LYS A 170 -34.21 15.02 -22.29
C LYS A 170 -34.44 13.80 -21.38
N LYS A 171 -33.76 12.68 -21.62
CA LYS A 171 -33.76 11.50 -20.74
C LYS A 171 -32.61 11.59 -19.75
N ARG A 172 -32.86 11.28 -18.46
CA ARG A 172 -31.80 11.19 -17.44
C ARG A 172 -30.94 9.96 -17.72
N ARG A 173 -29.62 10.16 -17.79
CA ARG A 173 -28.62 9.09 -17.91
C ARG A 173 -27.55 9.24 -16.83
N PRO A 174 -27.01 8.13 -16.30
CA PRO A 174 -25.88 8.18 -15.38
C PRO A 174 -24.66 8.81 -16.05
N LEU A 175 -23.92 9.62 -15.30
CA LEU A 175 -22.64 10.17 -15.70
C LEU A 175 -21.54 9.17 -15.36
N SER A 176 -20.64 8.93 -16.31
CA SER A 176 -19.42 8.18 -16.06
C SER A 176 -18.50 8.95 -15.11
N LEU A 177 -17.61 8.24 -14.41
CA LEU A 177 -16.63 8.85 -13.50
C LEU A 177 -15.81 9.98 -14.15
N PRO A 178 -15.28 9.84 -15.39
CA PRO A 178 -14.60 10.96 -16.08
C PRO A 178 -15.51 12.18 -16.31
N ALA A 179 -16.77 11.96 -16.67
CA ALA A 179 -17.73 13.04 -16.88
C ALA A 179 -18.04 13.77 -15.57
N ARG A 180 -18.16 13.02 -14.45
CA ARG A 180 -18.31 13.57 -13.09
C ARG A 180 -17.10 14.42 -12.70
N ILE A 181 -15.88 13.93 -12.92
CA ILE A 181 -14.64 14.69 -12.68
C ILE A 181 -14.60 15.98 -13.53
N GLY A 182 -15.14 15.93 -14.75
CA GLY A 182 -15.23 17.10 -15.63
C GLY A 182 -16.05 18.26 -15.06
N VAL A 183 -17.05 17.97 -14.23
CA VAL A 183 -18.04 18.93 -13.72
C VAL A 183 -17.94 19.20 -12.21
N ILE A 184 -16.80 18.90 -11.58
CA ILE A 184 -16.58 19.25 -10.17
C ILE A 184 -16.70 20.77 -9.92
N PRO A 185 -17.06 21.20 -8.70
CA PRO A 185 -17.20 22.62 -8.37
C PRO A 185 -15.92 23.42 -8.67
N LYS A 186 -16.08 24.67 -9.11
CA LYS A 186 -14.94 25.54 -9.51
C LYS A 186 -13.87 25.67 -8.42
N LYS A 187 -14.28 25.71 -7.14
CA LYS A 187 -13.38 25.75 -5.97
C LYS A 187 -12.34 24.61 -5.99
N HIS A 188 -12.72 23.43 -6.49
CA HIS A 188 -11.88 22.23 -6.54
C HIS A 188 -11.34 21.94 -7.94
N ALA A 189 -11.47 22.86 -8.91
CA ALA A 189 -11.11 22.59 -10.30
C ALA A 189 -9.61 22.22 -10.49
N HIS A 190 -8.74 22.71 -9.61
CA HIS A 190 -7.31 22.37 -9.59
C HIS A 190 -7.06 20.88 -9.25
N LEU A 191 -8.02 20.19 -8.63
CA LEU A 191 -7.92 18.76 -8.31
C LEU A 191 -8.17 17.85 -9.52
N LYS A 192 -8.72 18.35 -10.63
CA LYS A 192 -9.06 17.53 -11.81
C LYS A 192 -7.93 16.64 -12.33
N PRO A 193 -6.66 17.09 -12.44
CA PRO A 193 -5.57 16.23 -12.88
C PRO A 193 -5.35 15.04 -11.94
N TYR A 194 -5.39 15.27 -10.62
CA TYR A 194 -5.22 14.24 -9.59
C TYR A 194 -6.36 13.21 -9.63
N LEU A 195 -7.62 13.65 -9.71
CA LEU A 195 -8.77 12.76 -9.80
C LEU A 195 -8.75 11.91 -11.09
N LYS A 196 -8.28 12.49 -12.20
CA LYS A 196 -8.10 11.75 -13.46
C LYS A 196 -6.97 10.72 -13.36
N ALA A 197 -5.87 11.05 -12.68
CA ALA A 197 -4.77 10.13 -12.45
C ALA A 197 -5.22 8.90 -11.66
N ILE A 198 -5.92 9.09 -10.52
CA ILE A 198 -6.48 7.98 -9.72
C ILE A 198 -7.40 7.10 -10.58
N LYS A 199 -8.29 7.71 -11.37
CA LYS A 199 -9.19 6.98 -12.27
C LYS A 199 -8.41 6.20 -13.33
N TRP A 200 -7.30 6.74 -13.83
CA TRP A 200 -6.50 6.10 -14.86
C TRP A 200 -5.77 4.87 -14.30
N CYS A 201 -5.14 5.00 -13.14
CA CYS A 201 -4.53 3.87 -12.42
C CYS A 201 -5.57 2.77 -12.19
N ASN A 202 -6.76 3.11 -11.68
CA ASN A 202 -7.86 2.16 -11.47
C ASN A 202 -8.33 1.42 -12.74
N ALA A 203 -8.20 2.04 -13.92
CA ALA A 203 -8.61 1.44 -15.17
C ALA A 203 -7.53 0.52 -15.77
N ALA A 204 -6.28 0.67 -15.35
CA ALA A 204 -5.16 -0.14 -15.82
C ALA A 204 -5.21 -1.51 -15.14
N ARG A 205 -6.02 -2.43 -15.67
CA ARG A 205 -6.27 -3.76 -15.04
C ARG A 205 -5.18 -4.80 -15.28
N SER A 206 -4.14 -4.50 -16.07
CA SER A 206 -3.06 -5.44 -16.39
C SER A 206 -1.74 -4.99 -15.78
N ASN A 207 -1.10 -5.87 -15.00
CA ASN A 207 0.22 -5.69 -14.39
C ASN A 207 0.33 -4.53 -13.38
N ILE A 208 -0.69 -4.32 -12.54
CA ILE A 208 -0.61 -3.37 -11.41
C ILE A 208 0.46 -3.87 -10.44
N ILE A 209 1.54 -3.11 -10.31
CA ILE A 209 2.57 -3.36 -9.30
C ILE A 209 2.30 -2.52 -8.05
N SER A 210 2.95 -2.87 -6.93
CA SER A 210 2.76 -2.16 -5.66
C SER A 210 3.04 -0.66 -5.77
N ASP A 211 3.99 -0.26 -6.63
CA ASP A 211 4.31 1.15 -6.87
C ASP A 211 3.13 1.94 -7.46
N ASP A 212 2.34 1.36 -8.36
CA ASP A 212 1.15 2.03 -8.93
C ASP A 212 0.11 2.33 -7.85
N VAL A 213 -0.05 1.41 -6.89
CA VAL A 213 -0.97 1.58 -5.76
C VAL A 213 -0.44 2.64 -4.80
N LEU A 214 0.87 2.63 -4.50
CA LEU A 214 1.51 3.67 -3.67
C LEU A 214 1.41 5.06 -4.30
N ASP A 215 1.61 5.18 -5.62
CA ASP A 215 1.39 6.44 -6.34
C ASP A 215 -0.06 6.90 -6.22
N THR A 216 -1.01 5.98 -6.38
CA THR A 216 -2.43 6.29 -6.22
C THR A 216 -2.77 6.72 -4.79
N TYR A 217 -2.18 6.09 -3.77
CA TYR A 217 -2.33 6.49 -2.37
C TYR A 217 -1.80 7.91 -2.12
N ALA A 218 -0.62 8.25 -2.62
CA ALA A 218 -0.06 9.60 -2.47
C ALA A 218 -0.96 10.67 -3.11
N ILE A 219 -1.52 10.37 -4.29
CA ILE A 219 -2.47 11.26 -4.96
C ILE A 219 -3.79 11.36 -4.17
N MET A 220 -4.29 10.25 -3.64
CA MET A 220 -5.50 10.23 -2.82
C MET A 220 -5.31 10.99 -1.50
N GLU A 221 -4.19 10.80 -0.79
CA GLU A 221 -3.80 11.57 0.41
C GLU A 221 -3.91 13.08 0.13
N THR A 222 -3.31 13.53 -0.98
CA THR A 222 -3.37 14.94 -1.42
C THR A 222 -4.80 15.42 -1.65
N VAL A 223 -5.63 14.63 -2.34
CA VAL A 223 -7.03 14.98 -2.62
C VAL A 223 -7.84 15.08 -1.32
N LEU A 224 -7.59 14.18 -0.35
CA LEU A 224 -8.32 14.17 0.92
C LEU A 224 -7.96 15.38 1.78
N CYS A 225 -6.67 15.70 1.91
CA CYS A 225 -6.23 16.90 2.62
C CYS A 225 -6.88 18.17 2.04
N GLU A 226 -6.82 18.37 0.72
CA GLU A 226 -7.38 19.57 0.07
C GLU A 226 -8.92 19.67 0.15
N VAL A 227 -9.63 18.55 0.32
CA VAL A 227 -11.10 18.53 0.40
C VAL A 227 -11.58 18.65 1.84
N PHE A 228 -10.89 18.03 2.80
CA PHE A 228 -11.38 17.83 4.17
C PHE A 228 -10.56 18.56 5.23
N GLU A 229 -9.31 18.94 4.98
CA GLU A 229 -8.53 19.78 5.90
C GLU A 229 -8.74 21.25 5.52
N GLN A 230 -9.13 22.07 6.50
CA GLN A 230 -9.37 23.51 6.28
C GLN A 230 -8.09 24.35 6.37
N GLU A 231 -6.95 23.75 6.74
CA GLU A 231 -5.65 24.42 6.74
C GLU A 231 -4.74 23.86 5.62
N PRO A 232 -4.05 24.74 4.87
CA PRO A 232 -3.18 24.30 3.79
C PRO A 232 -2.00 23.51 4.34
N THR A 233 -1.99 22.20 4.13
CA THR A 233 -0.79 21.38 4.32
C THR A 233 0.30 21.89 3.35
N PRO A 234 1.55 22.14 3.80
CA PRO A 234 2.61 22.56 2.90
C PRO A 234 2.83 21.46 1.85
N ALA A 235 2.58 21.80 0.59
CA ALA A 235 2.62 20.90 -0.56
C ALA A 235 3.92 20.07 -0.56
N LYS A 236 3.82 18.77 -0.31
CA LYS A 236 4.91 17.83 -0.56
C LYS A 236 5.01 17.64 -2.08
N LYS A 237 6.19 17.93 -2.64
CA LYS A 237 6.53 17.76 -4.05
C LYS A 237 6.04 16.41 -4.56
N VAL A 238 5.00 16.42 -5.39
CA VAL A 238 4.52 15.22 -6.08
C VAL A 238 5.57 14.78 -7.11
N VAL A 239 5.90 13.50 -7.03
CA VAL A 239 6.92 12.77 -7.80
C VAL A 239 6.64 12.88 -9.31
N ARG A 240 7.74 13.02 -10.08
CA ARG A 240 7.72 13.01 -11.56
C ARG A 240 7.23 11.66 -12.06
N LEU A 241 6.03 11.62 -12.65
CA LEU A 241 5.62 10.53 -13.53
C LEU A 241 6.62 10.47 -14.71
N ARG A 242 7.30 9.34 -14.87
CA ARG A 242 8.15 9.08 -16.04
C ARG A 242 7.24 8.91 -17.26
N SER A 243 7.39 9.79 -18.23
CA SER A 243 6.90 9.60 -19.59
C SER A 243 7.67 8.43 -20.23
N ALA A 244 6.95 7.59 -20.98
CA ALA A 244 7.52 6.55 -21.83
C ALA A 244 8.54 7.08 -22.84
#